data_AF-A0ABD3WJI4-F1
#
_entry.id   AF-A0ABD3WJI4-F1
#
_cell.length_a   1.000
_cell.length_b   1.000
_cell.length_c   1.000
_cell.angle_alpha   90.00
_cell.angle_beta   90.00
_cell.angle_gamma   90.00
#
_symmetry.space_group_name_H-M   'P 1'
#
loop_
_entity.id
_entity.type
_entity.pdbx_description
1 polymer ?
#
loop_
_entity_poly.entity_id
_entity_poly.type
_entity_poly.pdbx_seq_one_letter_code
_entity_poly.pdbx_strand_id
1 'polypeptide(L)'
;MSIPPSTQKLKLPVCISLYVHPTTSTLQIKLPVCISPYVHPTTSTLQIKLPVCISLYVHPTTSTLWIKLPVCISLYVHPTTSTLWIKLPLCISLYVYPTTSTLQIKLPVCISLYVHPTTSTLQIKLPVCISLYVHPTTSTLQIKLPMCISLYVHPTIHTPA
;
A
#
# COMPACT_ATOMS: atom_id res chain seq x y z
N MET A 1 -12.10 -22.52 -19.74
CA MET A 1 -13.36 -22.16 -19.07
C MET A 1 -13.03 -21.09 -18.03
N SER A 2 -13.19 -19.82 -18.37
CA SER A 2 -12.95 -18.71 -17.45
C SER A 2 -14.15 -18.56 -16.52
N ILE A 3 -13.97 -18.90 -15.24
CA ILE A 3 -14.96 -18.57 -14.20
C ILE A 3 -15.00 -17.03 -14.12
N PRO A 4 -16.16 -16.38 -14.31
CA PRO A 4 -16.24 -14.93 -14.21
C PRO A 4 -15.89 -14.50 -12.78
N PRO A 5 -15.10 -13.42 -12.59
CA PRO A 5 -14.70 -12.99 -11.26
C PRO A 5 -15.94 -12.65 -10.43
N SER A 6 -16.11 -13.31 -9.29
CA SER A 6 -17.18 -12.99 -8.34
C SER A 6 -16.97 -11.57 -7.79
N THR A 7 -18.03 -10.76 -7.77
CA THR A 7 -17.96 -9.41 -7.19
C THR A 7 -18.54 -9.44 -5.79
N GLN A 8 -17.72 -9.13 -4.79
CA GLN A 8 -18.12 -9.12 -3.38
C GLN A 8 -18.05 -7.69 -2.81
N LYS A 9 -18.97 -7.37 -1.90
CA LYS A 9 -19.01 -6.09 -1.16
C LYS A 9 -19.10 -6.38 0.32
N LEU A 10 -18.14 -5.90 1.09
CA LEU A 10 -18.12 -6.02 2.54
C LEU A 10 -18.44 -4.68 3.19
N LYS A 11 -19.49 -4.65 4.01
CA LYS A 11 -19.90 -3.50 4.83
C LYS A 11 -20.13 -3.96 6.26
N LEU A 12 -19.31 -3.48 7.19
CA LEU A 12 -19.51 -3.64 8.63
C LEU A 12 -19.42 -2.25 9.29
N PRO A 13 -20.23 -1.96 10.32
CA PRO A 13 -20.24 -0.65 10.98
C PRO A 13 -18.97 -0.38 11.80
N VAL A 14 -18.48 -1.39 12.52
CA VAL A 14 -17.21 -1.36 13.26
C VAL A 14 -16.59 -2.75 13.11
N CYS A 15 -15.27 -2.80 12.98
CA CYS A 15 -14.56 -4.06 12.97
C CYS A 15 -13.25 -3.95 13.75
N ILE A 16 -13.06 -4.87 14.69
CA ILE A 16 -11.82 -4.95 15.48
C ILE A 16 -10.75 -5.65 14.65
N SER A 17 -11.05 -6.83 14.12
CA SER A 17 -10.15 -7.58 13.24
C SER A 17 -10.94 -8.18 12.09
N LEU A 18 -10.39 -8.08 10.89
CA LEU A 18 -10.98 -8.58 9.65
C LEU A 18 -9.90 -9.30 8.86
N TYR A 19 -10.14 -10.55 8.48
CA TYR A 19 -9.26 -11.29 7.58
C TYR A 19 -9.98 -11.50 6.25
N VAL A 20 -9.35 -11.07 5.16
CA VAL A 20 -9.92 -11.21 3.81
C VAL A 20 -8.89 -11.79 2.86
N HIS A 21 -9.24 -12.89 2.21
CA HIS A 21 -8.39 -13.60 1.25
C HIS A 21 -9.15 -13.82 -0.07
N PRO A 22 -9.40 -12.75 -0.86
CA PRO A 22 -10.08 -12.91 -2.13
C PRO A 22 -9.13 -13.56 -3.15
N THR A 23 -9.63 -14.55 -3.87
CA THR A 23 -8.91 -15.26 -4.94
C THR A 23 -9.68 -15.11 -6.23
N THR A 24 -9.01 -14.74 -7.34
CA THR A 24 -9.64 -14.62 -8.67
C THR A 24 -10.96 -13.83 -8.67
N SER A 25 -11.03 -12.72 -7.93
CA SER A 25 -12.29 -12.00 -7.69
C SER A 25 -12.12 -10.49 -7.67
N THR A 26 -13.27 -9.80 -7.69
CA THR A 26 -13.33 -8.36 -7.44
C THR A 26 -13.96 -8.11 -6.07
N LEU A 27 -13.27 -7.39 -5.19
CA LEU A 27 -13.76 -7.09 -3.85
C LEU A 27 -13.78 -5.59 -3.56
N GLN A 28 -14.83 -5.12 -2.91
CA GLN A 28 -14.91 -3.77 -2.35
C GLN A 28 -15.11 -3.84 -0.83
N ILE A 29 -14.17 -3.26 -0.09
CA ILE A 29 -14.21 -3.15 1.37
C ILE A 29 -14.55 -1.71 1.74
N LYS A 30 -15.69 -1.51 2.40
CA LYS A 30 -16.12 -0.21 2.94
C LYS A 30 -16.57 -0.39 4.39
N LEU A 31 -15.69 -0.05 5.34
CA LEU A 31 -16.02 -0.04 6.77
C LEU A 31 -15.76 1.37 7.33
N PRO A 32 -16.64 1.94 8.18
CA PRO A 32 -16.45 3.24 8.80
C PRO A 32 -15.21 3.31 9.70
N VAL A 33 -15.01 2.29 10.54
CA VAL A 33 -13.87 2.17 11.45
C VAL A 33 -13.41 0.71 11.46
N CYS A 34 -12.10 0.51 11.23
CA CYS A 34 -11.49 -0.81 11.36
C CYS A 34 -10.14 -0.71 12.06
N ILE A 35 -9.94 -1.50 13.12
CA ILE A 35 -8.74 -1.43 13.95
C ILE A 35 -7.59 -2.16 13.25
N SER A 36 -7.74 -3.47 12.99
CA SER A 36 -6.66 -4.30 12.44
C SER A 36 -7.10 -5.22 11.29
N PRO A 37 -7.46 -4.68 10.11
CA PRO A 37 -7.73 -5.52 8.94
C PRO A 37 -6.45 -6.13 8.33
N TYR A 38 -6.57 -7.38 7.87
CA TYR A 38 -5.58 -8.17 7.15
C TYR A 38 -6.17 -8.60 5.81
N VAL A 39 -5.54 -8.19 4.71
CA VAL A 39 -6.07 -8.42 3.36
C VAL A 39 -5.01 -9.01 2.44
N HIS A 40 -5.25 -10.23 1.98
CA HIS A 40 -4.31 -11.03 1.17
C HIS A 40 -4.96 -11.41 -0.17
N PRO A 41 -5.13 -10.48 -1.10
CA PRO A 41 -5.72 -10.77 -2.40
C PRO A 41 -4.73 -11.53 -3.28
N THR A 42 -5.21 -12.56 -3.96
CA THR A 42 -4.45 -13.30 -4.98
C THR A 42 -5.20 -13.20 -6.29
N THR A 43 -4.51 -12.84 -7.38
CA THR A 43 -5.10 -12.71 -8.73
C THR A 43 -6.41 -11.91 -8.74
N SER A 44 -6.48 -10.85 -7.93
CA SER A 44 -7.73 -10.16 -7.61
C SER A 44 -7.65 -8.65 -7.85
N THR A 45 -8.83 -8.06 -7.96
CA THR A 45 -9.02 -6.61 -8.04
C THR A 45 -9.70 -6.12 -6.77
N LEU A 46 -9.09 -5.19 -6.04
CA LEU A 46 -9.56 -4.80 -4.71
C LEU A 46 -9.61 -3.28 -4.52
N GLN A 47 -10.72 -2.81 -3.95
CA GLN A 47 -10.84 -1.42 -3.48
C GLN A 47 -11.09 -1.38 -1.97
N ILE A 48 -10.18 -0.74 -1.24
CA ILE A 48 -10.29 -0.53 0.22
C ILE A 48 -10.57 0.94 0.48
N LYS A 49 -11.70 1.23 1.14
CA LYS A 49 -12.07 2.56 1.62
C LYS A 49 -12.48 2.47 3.09
N LEU A 50 -11.59 2.92 3.98
CA LEU A 50 -11.82 2.98 5.43
C LEU A 50 -11.59 4.43 5.88
N PRO A 51 -12.60 5.17 6.38
CA PRO A 51 -12.44 6.53 6.88
C PRO A 51 -11.34 6.66 7.94
N VAL A 52 -11.33 5.75 8.91
CA VAL A 52 -10.30 5.66 9.96
C VAL A 52 -9.80 4.22 10.05
N CYS A 53 -8.47 4.07 9.98
CA CYS A 53 -7.81 2.79 10.19
C CYS A 53 -6.61 2.94 11.12
N ILE A 54 -6.55 2.07 12.14
CA ILE A 54 -5.42 2.04 13.07
C ILE A 54 -4.26 1.30 12.41
N SER A 55 -4.44 0.03 12.04
CA SER A 55 -3.39 -0.78 11.42
C SER A 55 -3.96 -1.61 10.28
N LEU A 56 -3.57 -1.36 9.03
CA LEU A 56 -3.97 -2.22 7.90
C LEU A 56 -2.75 -2.98 7.38
N TYR A 57 -2.92 -4.29 7.17
CA TYR A 57 -1.92 -5.16 6.55
C TYR A 57 -2.45 -5.64 5.20
N VAL A 58 -1.68 -5.42 4.13
CA VAL A 58 -2.08 -5.78 2.77
C VAL A 58 -0.95 -6.51 2.05
N HIS A 59 -1.19 -7.75 1.67
CA HIS A 59 -0.19 -8.61 1.03
C HIS A 59 -0.75 -9.13 -0.31
N PRO A 60 -0.83 -8.27 -1.33
CA PRO A 60 -1.38 -8.65 -2.62
C PRO A 60 -0.35 -9.46 -3.42
N THR A 61 -0.83 -10.52 -4.06
CA THR A 61 -0.07 -11.29 -5.05
C THR A 61 -0.78 -11.20 -6.38
N THR A 62 -0.06 -10.87 -7.46
CA THR A 62 -0.62 -10.77 -8.82
C THR A 62 -1.93 -9.97 -8.90
N SER A 63 -2.03 -8.88 -8.13
CA SER A 63 -3.31 -8.19 -7.89
C SER A 63 -3.26 -6.70 -8.22
N THR A 64 -4.44 -6.12 -8.39
CA THR A 64 -4.64 -4.69 -8.66
C THR A 64 -5.43 -4.04 -7.52
N LEU A 65 -4.85 -3.05 -6.84
CA LEU A 65 -5.40 -2.50 -5.60
C LEU A 65 -5.53 -0.98 -5.61
N TRP A 66 -6.65 -0.48 -5.11
CA TRP A 66 -6.83 0.93 -4.73
C TRP A 66 -7.11 1.05 -3.24
N ILE A 67 -6.23 1.74 -2.52
CA ILE A 67 -6.33 1.98 -1.09
C ILE A 67 -6.55 3.47 -0.84
N LYS A 68 -7.68 3.82 -0.22
CA LYS A 68 -7.97 5.18 0.22
C LYS A 68 -8.37 5.18 1.69
N LEU A 69 -7.48 5.67 2.55
CA LEU A 69 -7.72 5.83 3.99
C LEU A 69 -7.50 7.30 4.35
N PRO A 70 -8.56 8.10 4.59
CA PRO A 70 -8.43 9.50 4.99
C PRO A 70 -7.48 9.71 6.18
N VAL A 71 -7.63 8.87 7.21
CA VAL A 71 -6.76 8.84 8.38
C VAL A 71 -6.25 7.41 8.58
N CYS A 72 -4.92 7.26 8.60
CA CYS A 72 -4.26 5.99 8.83
C CYS A 72 -3.12 6.15 9.84
N ILE A 73 -3.13 5.37 10.91
CA ILE A 73 -2.00 5.35 11.86
C ILE A 73 -0.88 4.51 11.25
N SER A 74 -1.13 3.25 10.93
CA SER A 74 -0.14 2.36 10.33
C SER A 74 -0.70 1.61 9.14
N LEU A 75 0.03 1.60 8.03
CA LEU A 75 -0.26 0.76 6.88
C LEU A 75 1.00 -0.04 6.50
N TYR A 76 0.84 -1.35 6.38
CA TYR A 76 1.86 -2.29 5.93
C TYR A 76 1.43 -2.89 4.60
N VAL A 77 2.27 -2.75 3.57
CA VAL A 77 1.95 -3.21 2.21
C VAL A 77 3.11 -3.99 1.64
N HIS A 78 2.89 -5.27 1.37
CA HIS A 78 3.90 -6.20 0.85
C HIS A 78 3.42 -6.79 -0.48
N PRO A 79 3.43 -5.99 -1.57
CA PRO A 79 2.93 -6.46 -2.84
C PRO A 79 3.97 -7.30 -3.58
N THR A 80 3.51 -8.39 -4.18
CA THR A 80 4.28 -9.22 -5.11
C THR A 80 3.59 -9.17 -6.46
N THR A 81 4.32 -8.84 -7.52
CA THR A 81 3.80 -8.81 -8.90
C THR A 81 2.49 -8.03 -9.06
N SER A 82 2.34 -6.92 -8.35
CA SER A 82 1.06 -6.22 -8.21
C SER A 82 1.12 -4.76 -8.64
N THR A 83 -0.06 -4.18 -8.92
CA THR A 83 -0.22 -2.75 -9.19
C THR A 83 -1.06 -2.08 -8.10
N LEU A 84 -0.53 -1.03 -7.48
CA LEU A 84 -1.17 -0.38 -6.34
C LEU A 84 -1.26 1.13 -6.50
N TRP A 85 -2.42 1.67 -6.12
CA TRP A 85 -2.61 3.10 -5.89
C TRP A 85 -3.00 3.34 -4.43
N ILE A 86 -2.15 4.07 -3.72
CA ILE A 86 -2.30 4.38 -2.30
C ILE A 86 -2.51 5.88 -2.14
N LYS A 87 -3.63 6.27 -1.52
CA LYS A 87 -3.94 7.66 -1.18
C LYS A 87 -4.31 7.77 0.29
N LEU A 88 -3.40 8.32 1.10
CA LEU A 88 -3.61 8.57 2.53
C LEU A 88 -3.39 10.06 2.80
N PRO A 89 -4.45 10.88 2.87
CA PRO A 89 -4.37 12.31 3.20
C PRO A 89 -3.53 12.60 4.45
N LEU A 90 -3.77 11.83 5.51
CA LEU A 90 -3.03 11.88 6.77
C LEU A 90 -2.54 10.47 7.14
N CYS A 91 -1.23 10.30 7.20
CA CYS A 91 -0.59 9.02 7.54
C CYS A 91 0.48 9.22 8.62
N ILE A 92 0.43 8.45 9.70
CA ILE A 92 1.52 8.44 10.67
C ILE A 92 2.66 7.59 10.13
N SER A 93 2.43 6.31 9.87
CA SER A 93 3.46 5.40 9.36
C SER A 93 2.96 4.59 8.16
N LEU A 94 3.73 4.60 7.08
CA LEU A 94 3.51 3.73 5.94
C LEU A 94 4.78 2.90 5.69
N TYR A 95 4.60 1.58 5.61
CA TYR A 95 5.65 0.62 5.30
C TYR A 95 5.30 -0.11 4.01
N VAL A 96 6.21 -0.07 3.03
CA VAL A 96 5.97 -0.62 1.69
C VAL A 96 7.17 -1.44 1.25
N TYR A 97 6.95 -2.72 1.01
CA TYR A 97 7.98 -3.69 0.62
C TYR A 97 7.58 -4.37 -0.69
N PRO A 98 7.65 -3.65 -1.83
CA PRO A 98 7.19 -4.19 -3.10
C PRO A 98 8.26 -5.06 -3.77
N THR A 99 7.83 -6.21 -4.28
CA THR A 99 8.60 -7.06 -5.17
C THR A 99 7.94 -7.07 -6.53
N THR A 100 8.71 -6.77 -7.58
CA THR A 100 8.23 -6.81 -8.99
C THR A 100 6.91 -6.08 -9.22
N SER A 101 6.72 -4.93 -8.57
CA SER A 101 5.43 -4.25 -8.49
C SER A 101 5.49 -2.80 -9.00
N THR A 102 4.32 -2.26 -9.35
CA THR A 102 4.14 -0.85 -9.72
C THR A 102 3.29 -0.14 -8.68
N LEU A 103 3.78 0.97 -8.13
CA LEU A 103 3.11 1.69 -7.07
C LEU A 103 3.01 3.19 -7.36
N GLN A 104 1.84 3.74 -7.09
CA GLN A 104 1.62 5.18 -6.97
C GLN A 104 1.17 5.51 -5.55
N ILE A 105 1.96 6.32 -4.86
CA ILE A 105 1.75 6.68 -3.46
C ILE A 105 1.56 8.20 -3.37
N LYS A 106 0.42 8.63 -2.82
CA LYS A 106 0.12 10.05 -2.56
C LYS A 106 -0.22 10.25 -1.09
N LEU A 107 0.68 10.90 -0.36
CA LEU A 107 0.54 11.22 1.05
C LEU A 107 0.74 12.73 1.23
N PRO A 108 -0.31 13.56 1.20
CA PRO A 108 -0.23 15.00 1.46
C PRO A 108 0.56 15.34 2.72
N VAL A 109 0.28 14.62 3.82
CA VAL A 109 0.97 14.75 5.10
C VAL A 109 1.33 13.34 5.59
N CYS A 110 2.62 13.10 5.81
CA CYS A 110 3.13 11.84 6.35
C CYS A 110 4.14 12.10 7.47
N ILE A 111 4.07 11.36 8.57
CA ILE A 111 5.13 11.41 9.58
C ILE A 111 6.30 10.55 9.10
N SER A 112 6.10 9.26 8.89
CA SER A 112 7.16 8.35 8.48
C SER A 112 6.73 7.47 7.29
N LEU A 113 7.57 7.44 6.25
CA LEU A 113 7.41 6.53 5.12
C LEU A 113 8.67 5.68 4.97
N TYR A 114 8.49 4.36 4.98
CA TYR A 114 9.53 3.36 4.76
C TYR A 114 9.24 2.57 3.50
N VAL A 115 10.18 2.54 2.56
CA VAL A 115 10.00 1.92 1.25
C VAL A 115 11.23 1.09 0.89
N HIS A 116 11.04 -0.21 0.71
CA HIS A 116 12.13 -1.14 0.40
C HIS A 116 11.78 -1.93 -0.87
N PRO A 117 11.95 -1.31 -2.05
CA PRO A 117 11.50 -1.89 -3.31
C PRO A 117 12.54 -2.77 -3.99
N THR A 118 12.12 -3.97 -4.37
CA THR A 118 12.89 -4.91 -5.20
C THR A 118 12.28 -4.99 -6.59
N THR A 119 13.08 -4.71 -7.63
CA THR A 119 12.65 -4.76 -9.04
C THR A 119 11.32 -4.05 -9.31
N SER A 120 11.11 -2.86 -8.72
CA SER A 120 9.79 -2.21 -8.72
C SER A 120 9.84 -0.79 -9.29
N THR A 121 8.69 -0.31 -9.75
CA THR A 121 8.51 1.08 -10.19
C THR A 121 7.64 1.83 -9.20
N LEU A 122 8.13 2.95 -8.66
CA LEU A 122 7.40 3.73 -7.68
C LEU A 122 7.34 5.20 -8.07
N GLN A 123 6.13 5.75 -8.00
CA GLN A 123 5.87 7.18 -8.01
C GLN A 123 5.33 7.60 -6.65
N ILE A 124 6.03 8.52 -6.01
CA ILE A 124 5.80 8.92 -4.64
C ILE A 124 5.62 10.44 -4.60
N LYS A 125 4.46 10.90 -4.12
CA LYS A 125 4.16 12.34 -3.92
C LYS A 125 3.88 12.62 -2.46
N LEU A 126 4.81 13.30 -1.81
CA LEU A 126 4.76 13.72 -0.41
C LEU A 126 5.02 15.23 -0.30
N PRO A 127 4.00 16.09 -0.36
CA PRO A 127 4.15 17.52 -0.12
C PRO A 127 4.86 17.84 1.21
N VAL A 128 4.46 17.15 2.28
CA VAL A 128 5.03 17.31 3.63
C VAL A 128 5.30 15.93 4.23
N CYS A 129 6.55 15.68 4.59
CA CYS A 129 7.01 14.47 5.26
C CYS A 129 7.91 14.82 6.45
N ILE A 130 7.82 14.11 7.57
CA ILE A 130 8.85 14.24 8.63
C ILE A 130 10.06 13.39 8.23
N SER A 131 9.87 12.09 8.02
CA SER A 131 10.95 11.16 7.70
C SER A 131 10.60 10.24 6.53
N LEU A 132 11.49 10.18 5.54
CA LEU A 132 11.40 9.26 4.41
C LEU A 132 12.63 8.37 4.36
N TYR A 133 12.42 7.05 4.39
CA TYR A 133 13.45 6.02 4.25
C TYR A 133 13.20 5.19 3.01
N VAL A 134 14.17 5.14 2.10
CA VAL A 134 14.07 4.39 0.85
C VAL A 134 15.31 3.53 0.65
N HIS A 135 15.11 2.21 0.56
CA HIS A 135 16.18 1.23 0.36
C HIS A 135 15.93 0.43 -0.93
N PRO A 136 16.17 1.02 -2.11
CA PRO A 136 15.91 0.35 -3.38
C PRO A 136 17.04 -0.61 -3.74
N THR A 137 16.70 -1.74 -4.35
CA THR A 137 17.70 -2.62 -4.98
C THR A 137 17.78 -2.31 -6.48
N THR A 138 16.90 -2.89 -7.28
CA THR A 138 16.82 -2.77 -8.74
C THR A 138 15.57 -2.00 -9.16
N SER A 139 15.33 -0.84 -8.57
CA SER A 139 14.03 -0.15 -8.66
C SER A 139 14.11 1.22 -9.31
N THR A 140 13.05 1.59 -10.05
CA THR A 140 12.85 2.94 -10.58
C THR A 140 12.03 3.76 -9.60
N LEU A 141 12.55 4.92 -9.20
CA LEU A 141 11.92 5.80 -8.21
C LEU A 141 11.70 7.20 -8.78
N GLN A 142 10.49 7.71 -8.66
CA GLN A 142 10.17 9.13 -8.84
C GLN A 142 9.55 9.67 -7.56
N ILE A 143 10.28 10.55 -6.86
CA ILE A 143 9.84 11.12 -5.58
C ILE A 143 9.66 12.63 -5.77
N LYS A 144 8.46 13.14 -5.46
CA LYS A 144 8.16 14.57 -5.36
C LYS A 144 7.96 14.92 -3.90
N LEU A 145 8.96 15.57 -3.31
CA LEU A 145 9.04 15.86 -1.88
C LEU A 145 9.54 17.30 -1.62
N PRO A 146 8.62 18.30 -1.64
CA PRO A 146 8.97 19.71 -1.43
C PRO A 146 9.46 20.02 -0.02
N MET A 147 8.88 19.40 1.01
CA MET A 147 9.27 19.60 2.41
C MET A 147 9.49 18.25 3.09
N CYS A 148 10.72 18.02 3.55
CA CYS A 148 11.08 16.87 4.37
C CYS A 148 12.02 17.31 5.49
N ILE A 149 11.83 16.79 6.70
CA ILE A 149 12.78 17.03 7.80
C ILE A 149 13.98 16.06 7.68
N SER A 150 13.74 14.81 7.31
CA SER A 150 14.79 13.80 7.18
C SER A 150 14.55 12.87 5.99
N LEU A 151 15.55 12.72 5.14
CA LEU A 151 15.50 11.87 3.96
C LEU A 151 16.71 10.92 3.97
N TYR A 152 16.44 9.62 3.93
CA TYR A 152 17.44 8.58 3.86
C TYR A 152 17.20 7.72 2.62
N VAL A 153 18.18 7.68 1.72
CA VAL A 153 18.14 6.82 0.53
C VAL A 153 19.40 5.98 0.49
N HIS A 154 19.25 4.66 0.58
CA HIS A 154 20.36 3.71 0.56
C HIS A 154 20.13 2.64 -0.51
N PRO A 155 20.61 2.86 -1.74
CA PRO A 155 20.50 1.89 -2.81
C PRO A 155 21.43 0.71 -2.59
N THR A 156 20.91 -0.51 -2.69
CA THR A 156 21.70 -1.74 -2.68
C THR A 156 22.04 -2.12 -4.11
N ILE A 157 23.31 -1.99 -4.50
CA ILE A 157 23.80 -2.43 -5.82
C ILE A 157 24.19 -3.91 -5.71
N HIS A 158 23.49 -4.78 -6.43
CA HIS A 158 24.00 -6.13 -6.66
C HIS A 158 25.10 -6.07 -7.72
N THR A 159 26.35 -6.25 -7.33
CA THR A 159 27.42 -6.62 -8.27
C THR A 159 27.15 -8.06 -8.72
N PRO A 160 26.92 -8.34 -10.02
CA PRO A 160 26.87 -9.71 -10.49
C PRO A 160 28.25 -10.36 -10.26
N ALA A 161 28.25 -11.55 -9.66
CA ALA A 161 29.43 -12.40 -9.54
C ALA A 161 29.76 -13.07 -10.87
#